data_AF-Q060M0-F1
#
_entry.id   AF-Q060M0-F1
#
_cell.length_a   1.000
_cell.length_b   1.000
_cell.length_c   1.000
_cell.angle_alpha   90.00
_cell.angle_beta   90.00
_cell.angle_gamma   90.00
#
_symmetry.space_group_name_H-M   'P 1'
#
loop_
_entity.id
_entity.type
_entity.pdbx_description
1 polymer ?
#
loop_
_entity_poly.entity_id
_entity_poly.type
_entity_poly.pdbx_seq_one_letter_code
_entity_poly.pdbx_strand_id
1 'polypeptide(L)'
;MALQHGNKIYLQLLLDPARGVILQQIAKDKGIKTTALARQAIYDWLELMTEEHVMKAAEALDEARWQQSVQNRIEGRKRKRQQRLLAQIASQL
;
A
#
# COMPACT_ATOMS: atom_id res chain seq x y z
N MET A 1 17.67 1.72 -5.36
CA MET A 1 16.45 0.97 -4.99
C MET A 1 15.27 1.64 -5.66
N ALA A 2 14.30 0.89 -6.19
CA ALA A 2 13.11 1.50 -6.78
C ALA A 2 12.36 2.31 -5.68
N LEU A 3 12.19 3.61 -5.90
CA LEU A 3 11.49 4.52 -4.98
C LEU A 3 9.98 4.23 -4.88
N GLN A 4 9.46 3.40 -5.79
CA GLN A 4 8.06 3.01 -5.87
C GLN A 4 7.91 1.51 -5.61
N HIS A 5 7.11 1.14 -4.61
CA HIS A 5 6.70 -0.24 -4.36
C HIS A 5 5.22 -0.39 -4.74
N GLY A 6 4.96 -0.73 -6.01
CA GLY A 6 3.61 -0.58 -6.58
C GLY A 6 3.22 0.89 -6.63
N ASN A 7 1.98 1.22 -6.23
CA ASN A 7 1.48 2.61 -6.24
C ASN A 7 1.86 3.41 -4.99
N LYS A 8 2.82 2.95 -4.18
CA LYS A 8 3.22 3.62 -2.93
C LYS A 8 4.67 4.07 -2.97
N ILE A 9 4.95 5.20 -2.33
CA ILE A 9 6.30 5.69 -2.08
C ILE A 9 6.96 4.82 -1.01
N TYR A 10 8.12 4.25 -1.31
CA TYR A 10 8.89 3.46 -0.36
C TYR A 10 9.85 4.38 0.41
N LEU A 11 9.77 4.32 1.75
CA LEU A 11 10.63 5.06 2.67
C LEU A 11 11.32 4.08 3.61
N GLN A 12 12.65 4.18 3.70
CA GLN A 12 13.45 3.44 4.69
C GLN A 12 13.80 4.37 5.84
N LEU A 13 13.47 3.97 7.07
CA LEU A 13 13.71 4.73 8.29
C LEU A 13 14.64 3.95 9.21
N LEU A 14 15.62 4.65 9.78
CA LEU A 14 16.45 4.16 10.88
C LEU A 14 16.06 4.91 12.15
N LEU A 15 15.84 4.18 13.23
CA LEU A 15 15.52 4.72 14.55
C LEU A 15 16.63 4.34 15.53
N ASP A 16 16.88 5.22 16.49
CA ASP A 16 17.76 4.88 17.61
C ASP A 16 17.21 3.65 18.35
N PRO A 17 18.07 2.72 18.82
CA PRO A 17 17.63 1.43 19.37
C PRO A 17 16.57 1.55 20.47
N ALA A 18 16.78 2.44 21.45
CA ALA A 18 15.85 2.64 22.56
C ALA A 18 14.47 3.14 22.09
N ARG A 19 14.45 4.08 21.13
CA ARG A 19 13.21 4.62 20.55
C ARG A 19 12.49 3.57 19.70
N GLY A 20 13.26 2.74 18.98
CA GLY A 20 12.74 1.60 18.23
C GLY A 20 12.02 0.60 19.14
N VAL A 21 12.59 0.27 20.30
CA VAL A 21 11.95 -0.62 21.28
C VAL A 21 10.64 -0.05 21.80
N ILE A 22 10.59 1.23 22.14
CA ILE A 22 9.36 1.90 22.58
C ILE A 22 8.27 1.80 21.50
N LEU A 23 8.60 2.12 20.24
CA LEU A 23 7.65 2.03 19.14
C LEU A 23 7.13 0.59 18.94
N GLN A 24 8.01 -0.40 19.04
CA GLN A 24 7.63 -1.81 18.95
C GLN A 24 6.68 -2.22 20.07
N GLN A 25 6.94 -1.78 21.31
CA GLN A 25 6.09 -2.08 22.44
C GLN A 25 4.69 -1.45 22.27
N ILE A 26 4.60 -0.18 21.87
CA ILE A 26 3.32 0.48 21.61
C ILE A 26 2.53 -0.25 20.51
N ALA A 27 3.21 -0.67 19.43
CA ALA A 27 2.57 -1.42 18.36
C ALA A 27 2.04 -2.78 18.84
N LYS A 28 2.83 -3.47 19.68
CA LYS A 28 2.44 -4.74 20.31
C LYS A 28 1.22 -4.58 21.21
N ASP A 29 1.20 -3.57 22.07
CA ASP A 29 0.08 -3.29 22.99
C ASP A 29 -1.21 -2.95 22.22
N LYS A 30 -1.08 -2.31 21.05
CA LYS A 30 -2.19 -2.04 20.12
C LYS A 30 -2.56 -3.22 19.22
N GLY A 31 -1.81 -4.33 19.25
CA GLY A 31 -2.05 -5.49 18.39
C GLY A 31 -1.82 -5.24 16.89
N ILE A 32 -0.97 -4.28 16.52
CA ILE A 32 -0.69 -3.92 15.12
C ILE A 32 0.80 -4.05 14.78
N LYS A 33 1.14 -4.11 13.47
CA LYS A 33 2.54 -4.12 13.03
C LYS A 33 3.22 -2.78 13.34
N THR A 34 4.48 -2.81 13.77
CA THR A 34 5.28 -1.59 14.02
C THR A 34 5.31 -0.64 12.82
N THR A 35 5.42 -1.18 11.61
CA THR A 35 5.41 -0.39 10.37
C THR A 35 4.03 0.22 10.05
N ALA A 36 2.94 -0.39 10.51
CA ALA A 36 1.61 0.19 10.40
C ALA A 36 1.45 1.37 11.37
N LEU A 37 1.92 1.21 12.62
CA LEU A 37 1.95 2.31 13.59
C LEU A 37 2.80 3.49 13.11
N ALA A 38 4.00 3.21 12.59
CA ALA A 38 4.89 4.24 12.05
C ALA A 38 4.24 4.99 10.89
N ARG A 39 3.56 4.27 9.98
CA ARG A 39 2.82 4.90 8.88
C ARG A 39 1.69 5.78 9.41
N GLN A 40 0.92 5.29 10.38
CA GLN A 40 -0.18 6.07 10.98
C GLN A 40 0.35 7.36 11.59
N ALA A 41 1.41 7.29 12.39
CA ALA A 41 2.01 8.48 12.99
C ALA A 41 2.49 9.52 11.94
N ILE A 42 2.99 9.06 10.78
CA ILE A 42 3.34 9.94 9.67
C ILE A 42 2.09 10.59 9.07
N TYR A 43 1.01 9.83 8.86
CA TYR A 43 -0.24 10.36 8.33
C TYR A 43 -0.90 11.36 9.29
N ASP A 44 -0.95 11.05 10.58
CA ASP A 44 -1.45 11.94 11.62
C ASP A 44 -0.64 13.25 11.66
N TRP A 45 0.70 13.16 11.52
CA TRP A 45 1.57 14.33 11.46
C TRP A 45 1.35 15.16 10.18
N LEU A 46 1.14 14.52 9.03
CA LEU A 46 0.82 15.22 7.78
C LEU A 46 -0.52 15.97 7.90
N GLU A 47 -1.54 15.34 8.46
CA GLU A 47 -2.84 15.96 8.70
C GLU A 47 -2.74 17.19 9.61
N LEU A 48 -1.90 17.12 10.64
CA LEU A 48 -1.62 18.26 11.51
C LEU A 48 -0.88 19.41 10.80
N MET A 49 -0.01 19.09 9.85
CA MET A 49 0.91 20.04 9.22
C MET A 49 0.41 20.64 7.91
N THR A 50 -0.76 20.21 7.44
CA THR A 50 -1.29 20.62 6.13
C THR A 50 -2.75 21.04 6.26
N GLU A 51 -3.21 21.84 5.30
CA GLU A 51 -4.60 22.26 5.28
C GLU A 51 -5.52 21.07 4.97
N GLU A 52 -6.65 20.99 5.67
CA GLU A 52 -7.60 19.87 5.58
C GLU A 52 -8.01 19.57 4.13
N HIS A 53 -8.21 20.60 3.30
CA HIS A 53 -8.61 20.44 1.91
C HIS A 53 -7.52 19.77 1.05
N VAL A 54 -6.24 20.01 1.36
CA VAL A 54 -5.09 19.40 0.67
C VAL A 54 -5.01 17.92 1.01
N MET A 55 -5.17 17.56 2.29
CA MET A 55 -5.15 16.16 2.73
C MET A 55 -6.30 15.35 2.14
N LYS A 56 -7.52 15.90 2.18
CA LYS A 56 -8.68 15.23 1.57
C LYS A 56 -8.50 15.00 0.07
N ALA A 57 -7.92 15.96 -0.64
CA ALA A 57 -7.62 15.81 -2.06
C ALA A 57 -6.58 14.70 -2.30
N ALA A 58 -5.54 14.62 -1.46
CA ALA A 58 -4.53 13.57 -1.54
C ALA A 58 -5.11 12.16 -1.26
N GLU A 59 -5.95 12.03 -0.23
CA GLU A 59 -6.63 10.77 0.11
C GLU A 59 -7.53 10.29 -1.02
N ALA A 60 -8.34 11.19 -1.60
CA ALA A 60 -9.22 10.87 -2.72
C ALA A 60 -8.43 10.39 -3.94
N LEU A 61 -7.28 11.02 -4.22
CA LEU A 61 -6.40 10.62 -5.32
C LEU A 61 -5.78 9.23 -5.09
N ASP A 62 -5.32 8.95 -3.87
CA ASP A 62 -4.73 7.66 -3.53
C ASP A 62 -5.76 6.53 -3.53
N GLU A 63 -6.99 6.79 -3.09
CA GLU A 63 -8.10 5.84 -3.18
C GLU A 63 -8.45 5.54 -4.64
N ALA A 64 -8.59 6.56 -5.50
CA ALA A 64 -8.84 6.37 -6.92
C ALA A 64 -7.73 5.53 -7.60
N ARG A 65 -6.46 5.78 -7.25
CA ARG A 65 -5.32 4.98 -7.72
C ARG A 65 -5.37 3.53 -7.24
N TRP A 66 -5.81 3.31 -6.01
CA TRP A 66 -5.98 1.95 -5.48
C TRP A 66 -7.08 1.20 -6.22
N GLN A 67 -8.25 1.82 -6.40
CA GLN A 67 -9.37 1.26 -7.16
C GLN A 67 -8.96 0.87 -8.58
N GLN A 68 -8.26 1.77 -9.29
CA GLN A 68 -7.75 1.47 -10.64
C GLN A 68 -6.79 0.28 -10.63
N SER A 69 -5.89 0.21 -9.64
CA SER A 69 -4.98 -0.93 -9.48
C SER A 69 -5.70 -2.25 -9.22
N VAL A 70 -6.81 -2.22 -8.48
CA VAL A 70 -7.67 -3.39 -8.25
C VAL A 70 -8.34 -3.83 -9.55
N GLN A 71 -8.92 -2.91 -10.31
CA GLN A 71 -9.55 -3.22 -11.60
C GLN A 71 -8.55 -3.83 -12.59
N ASN A 72 -7.37 -3.23 -12.74
CA ASN A 72 -6.31 -3.75 -13.60
C ASN A 72 -5.91 -5.19 -13.23
N ARG A 73 -5.87 -5.51 -11.92
CA ARG A 73 -5.59 -6.87 -11.42
C ARG A 73 -6.72 -7.85 -11.72
N ILE A 74 -7.98 -7.42 -11.63
CA ILE A 74 -9.15 -8.24 -11.98
C ILE A 74 -9.13 -8.56 -13.47
N GLU A 75 -8.97 -7.54 -14.32
CA GLU A 75 -8.89 -7.71 -15.77
C GLU A 75 -7.73 -8.61 -16.19
N GLY A 76 -6.55 -8.39 -15.63
CA GLY A 76 -5.38 -9.23 -15.90
C GLY A 76 -5.61 -10.71 -15.56
N ARG A 77 -6.33 -10.99 -14.46
CA ARG A 77 -6.71 -12.37 -14.10
C ARG A 77 -7.72 -12.96 -15.09
N LYS A 78 -8.73 -12.19 -15.52
CA LYS A 78 -9.70 -12.63 -16.54
C LYS A 78 -9.01 -12.99 -17.85
N ARG A 79 -8.11 -12.12 -18.34
CA ARG A 79 -7.34 -12.34 -19.59
C ARG A 79 -6.47 -13.59 -19.50
N LYS A 80 -5.74 -13.78 -18.39
CA LYS A 80 -4.92 -14.99 -18.17
C LYS A 80 -5.76 -16.27 -18.14
N ARG A 81 -6.95 -16.22 -17.54
CA ARG A 81 -7.88 -17.36 -17.51
C ARG A 81 -8.37 -17.71 -18.93
N GLN A 82 -8.75 -16.71 -19.72
CA GLN A 82 -9.20 -16.91 -21.10
C GLN A 82 -8.08 -17.48 -21.99
N GLN A 83 -6.86 -16.95 -21.87
CA GLN A 83 -5.69 -17.47 -22.60
C GLN A 83 -5.41 -18.94 -22.28
N ARG A 84 -5.49 -19.34 -20.99
CA ARG A 84 -5.33 -20.74 -20.59
C ARG A 84 -6.40 -21.64 -21.20
N LEU A 85 -7.65 -21.19 -21.23
CA LEU A 85 -8.76 -21.95 -21.82
C LEU A 85 -8.55 -22.14 -23.33
N LEU A 86 -8.18 -21.08 -24.05
CA LEU A 86 -7.91 -21.14 -25.49
C LEU A 86 -6.73 -22.06 -25.80
N ALA A 87 -5.65 -21.99 -25.01
CA ALA A 87 -4.49 -22.88 -25.17
C ALA A 87 -4.85 -24.36 -24.94
N GLN A 88 -5.71 -24.66 -23.97
CA GLN A 88 -6.18 -26.04 -23.71
C GLN A 88 -6.98 -26.58 -24.89
N ILE A 89 -7.90 -25.79 -25.44
CA ILE A 89 -8.69 -26.19 -26.62
C ILE A 89 -7.77 -26.44 -27.81
N ALA A 90 -6.83 -25.55 -28.07
CA ALA A 90 -5.88 -25.68 -29.17
C ALA A 90 -4.95 -26.90 -29.05
N SER A 91 -4.67 -27.38 -27.83
CA SER A 91 -3.84 -28.58 -27.60
C SER A 91 -4.57 -29.91 -27.77
N GLN A 92 -5.90 -29.89 -27.94
CA GLN A 92 -6.74 -31.08 -28.12
C GLN A 92 -7.17 -31.29 -29.58
N LEU A 93 -6.77 -30.40 -30.48
CA LEU A 93 -6.96 -30.46 -31.93
C LEU A 93 -5.63 -30.81 -32.60
#